data_AF-A0A519BTS9-F1
#
_entry.id   AF-A0A519BTS9-F1
#
_cell.length_a   1.000
_cell.length_b   1.000
_cell.length_c   1.000
_cell.angle_alpha   90.00
_cell.angle_beta   90.00
_cell.angle_gamma   90.00
#
_symmetry.space_group_name_H-M   'P 1'
#
loop_
_entity.id
_entity.type
_entity.pdbx_description
1 polymer ?
#
loop_
_entity_poly.entity_id
_entity_poly.type
_entity_poly.pdbx_seq_one_letter_code
_entity_poly.pdbx_strand_id
1 'polypeptide(L)'
;MLRRKKKILNLVFIAAETDILVKDLELMLDFEKDLFKNFIKNIRLFDEKLTKAINGNRDIKNKKLVITEDIEEFVDLSGNSLGPFKQGAEVDLNGEVAEILISGGKAKYSN
;
A
#
# COMPACT_ATOMS: atom_id res chain seq x y z
N MET A 1 -17.15 -29.48 9.08
CA MET A 1 -17.15 -28.30 8.17
C MET A 1 -16.78 -26.98 8.85
N LEU A 2 -17.37 -26.60 10.00
CA LEU A 2 -17.06 -25.32 10.69
C LEU A 2 -15.55 -25.07 10.92
N ARG A 3 -14.82 -26.09 11.40
CA ARG A 3 -13.37 -26.01 11.60
C ARG A 3 -12.59 -25.72 10.30
N ARG A 4 -12.99 -26.33 9.19
CA ARG A 4 -12.36 -26.14 7.88
C ARG A 4 -12.62 -24.74 7.33
N LYS A 5 -13.87 -24.26 7.42
CA LYS A 5 -14.24 -22.87 7.05
C LYS A 5 -13.45 -21.84 7.84
N LYS A 6 -13.30 -22.02 9.16
CA LYS A 6 -12.51 -21.12 10.02
C LYS A 6 -11.03 -21.11 9.63
N LYS A 7 -10.45 -22.27 9.30
CA LYS A 7 -9.06 -22.36 8.84
C LYS A 7 -8.84 -21.63 7.51
N ILE A 8 -9.73 -21.82 6.55
CA ILE A 8 -9.70 -21.12 5.24
C ILE A 8 -9.75 -19.61 5.46
N LEU A 9 -10.68 -19.13 6.29
CA LEU A 9 -10.82 -17.70 6.55
C LEU A 9 -9.57 -17.08 7.21
N ASN A 10 -8.94 -17.78 8.16
CA ASN A 10 -7.70 -17.32 8.77
C ASN A 10 -6.56 -17.23 7.74
N LEU A 11 -6.45 -18.23 6.86
CA LEU A 11 -5.43 -18.22 5.80
C LEU A 11 -5.68 -17.09 4.79
N VAL A 12 -6.94 -16.79 4.49
CA VAL A 12 -7.32 -15.68 3.60
C VAL A 12 -6.79 -14.36 4.14
N PHE A 13 -6.93 -14.08 5.44
CA PHE A 13 -6.41 -12.84 6.02
C PHE A 13 -4.88 -12.78 5.93
N ILE A 14 -4.19 -13.86 6.26
CA ILE A 14 -2.72 -13.89 6.16
C ILE A 14 -2.27 -13.69 4.70
N ALA A 15 -2.94 -14.32 3.75
CA ALA A 15 -2.62 -14.23 2.32
C ALA A 15 -3.09 -12.95 1.63
N ALA A 16 -4.02 -12.20 2.23
CA ALA A 16 -4.40 -10.88 1.75
C ALA A 16 -3.26 -9.88 2.03
N GLU A 17 -2.69 -9.93 3.24
CA GLU A 17 -1.57 -9.10 3.68
C GLU A 17 -0.20 -9.56 3.15
N THR A 18 0.00 -10.87 2.98
CA THR A 18 1.25 -11.44 2.48
C THR A 18 0.99 -12.10 1.13
N ASP A 19 1.73 -11.75 0.09
CA ASP A 19 1.53 -12.28 -1.28
C ASP A 19 1.94 -13.78 -1.42
N ILE A 20 1.97 -14.52 -0.31
CA ILE A 20 2.41 -15.91 -0.20
C ILE A 20 1.20 -16.82 -0.33
N LEU A 21 0.95 -17.30 -1.56
CA LEU A 21 -0.25 -18.11 -1.87
C LEU A 21 0.02 -19.58 -2.22
N VAL A 22 1.24 -19.99 -2.57
CA VAL A 22 1.36 -21.14 -3.49
C VAL A 22 1.33 -22.51 -2.79
N LYS A 23 1.98 -22.66 -1.63
CA LYS A 23 2.16 -23.98 -1.02
C LYS A 23 0.94 -24.51 -0.28
N ASP A 24 0.14 -23.64 0.34
CA ASP A 24 -0.99 -24.05 1.17
C ASP A 24 -2.28 -24.36 0.39
N LEU A 25 -2.33 -24.02 -0.90
CA LEU A 25 -3.48 -24.26 -1.77
C LEU A 25 -3.55 -25.69 -2.33
N GLU A 26 -2.43 -26.41 -2.40
CA GLU A 26 -2.37 -27.76 -2.99
C GLU A 26 -3.25 -28.76 -2.24
N LEU A 27 -3.42 -28.58 -0.93
CA LEU A 27 -4.22 -29.46 -0.05
C LEU A 27 -5.71 -29.05 0.03
N MET A 28 -6.13 -28.03 -0.73
CA MET A 28 -7.52 -27.57 -0.77
C MET A 28 -8.31 -28.26 -1.88
N LEU A 29 -9.61 -28.46 -1.65
CA LEU A 29 -10.53 -28.91 -2.70
C LEU A 29 -10.74 -27.78 -3.70
N ASP A 30 -11.05 -28.10 -4.96
CA ASP A 30 -11.08 -27.07 -6.02
C ASP A 30 -12.10 -25.96 -5.75
N PHE A 31 -13.30 -26.31 -5.25
CA PHE A 31 -14.30 -25.32 -4.85
C PHE A 31 -13.84 -24.42 -3.68
N GLU A 32 -12.94 -24.91 -2.83
CA GLU A 32 -12.39 -24.13 -1.72
C GLU A 32 -11.28 -23.21 -2.19
N LYS A 33 -10.49 -23.63 -3.19
CA LYS A 33 -9.51 -22.75 -3.86
C LYS A 33 -10.23 -21.57 -4.52
N ASP A 34 -11.35 -21.83 -5.20
CA ASP A 34 -12.14 -20.77 -5.83
C ASP A 34 -12.74 -19.82 -4.79
N LEU A 35 -13.29 -20.36 -3.70
CA LEU A 35 -13.78 -19.57 -2.58
C LEU A 35 -12.67 -18.71 -1.95
N PHE A 36 -11.48 -19.29 -1.75
CA PHE A 36 -10.31 -18.62 -1.20
C PHE A 36 -9.85 -17.43 -2.07
N LYS A 37 -9.71 -17.65 -3.38
CA LYS A 37 -9.36 -16.60 -4.35
C LYS A 37 -10.39 -15.47 -4.36
N ASN A 38 -11.67 -15.82 -4.31
CA ASN A 38 -12.75 -14.83 -4.25
C ASN A 38 -12.70 -14.02 -2.96
N PHE A 39 -12.39 -14.63 -1.81
CA PHE A 39 -12.23 -13.89 -0.57
C PHE A 39 -11.06 -12.93 -0.60
N ILE A 40 -9.89 -13.35 -1.08
CA ILE A 40 -8.71 -12.47 -1.22
C ILE A 40 -9.05 -11.27 -2.10
N LYS A 41 -9.67 -11.51 -3.26
CA LYS A 41 -10.09 -10.43 -4.17
C LYS A 41 -11.03 -9.43 -3.47
N ASN A 42 -12.00 -9.93 -2.71
CA ASN A 42 -12.94 -9.06 -2.00
C ASN A 42 -12.30 -8.27 -0.86
N ILE A 43 -11.35 -8.86 -0.13
CA ILE A 43 -10.61 -8.17 0.92
C ILE A 43 -9.77 -7.05 0.34
N ARG A 44 -9.00 -7.31 -0.73
CA ARG A 44 -8.22 -6.27 -1.41
C ARG A 44 -9.09 -5.10 -1.89
N LEU A 45 -10.25 -5.40 -2.50
CA LEU A 45 -11.21 -4.37 -2.90
C LEU A 45 -11.80 -3.60 -1.71
N PHE A 46 -12.00 -4.27 -0.57
CA PHE A 46 -12.45 -3.63 0.66
C PHE A 46 -11.38 -2.70 1.20
N ASP A 47 -10.10 -3.11 1.22
CA ASP A 47 -8.99 -2.30 1.70
C ASP A 47 -8.76 -1.06 0.83
N GLU A 48 -8.89 -1.19 -0.50
CA GLU A 48 -8.89 -0.05 -1.41
C GLU A 48 -10.02 0.94 -1.11
N LYS A 49 -11.23 0.42 -0.88
CA LYS A 49 -12.40 1.26 -0.53
C LYS A 49 -12.25 1.90 0.85
N LEU A 50 -11.70 1.17 1.81
CA LEU A 50 -11.44 1.65 3.16
C LEU A 50 -10.41 2.77 3.13
N THR A 51 -9.32 2.58 2.39
CA THR A 51 -8.31 3.62 2.15
C THR A 51 -8.95 4.87 1.52
N LYS A 52 -9.80 4.70 0.50
CA LYS A 52 -10.55 5.82 -0.12
C LYS A 52 -11.51 6.50 0.87
N ALA A 53 -12.17 5.75 1.75
CA ALA A 53 -13.11 6.29 2.73
C ALA A 53 -12.40 7.03 3.87
N ILE A 54 -11.26 6.50 4.36
CA ILE A 54 -10.45 7.10 5.43
C ILE A 54 -9.73 8.36 4.93
N ASN A 55 -9.15 8.28 3.73
CA ASN A 55 -8.46 9.43 3.14
C ASN A 55 -9.45 10.47 2.60
N GLY A 56 -10.72 10.09 2.39
CA GLY A 56 -11.73 10.92 1.73
C GLY A 56 -11.33 11.29 0.29
N ASN A 57 -12.19 12.01 -0.43
CA ASN A 57 -11.78 12.78 -1.61
C ASN A 57 -10.89 13.97 -1.18
N ARG A 58 -9.86 13.74 -0.35
CA ARG A 58 -8.72 14.64 -0.35
C ARG A 58 -8.15 14.48 -1.74
N ASP A 59 -8.41 15.46 -2.61
CA ASP A 59 -7.61 15.62 -3.81
C ASP A 59 -6.16 15.49 -3.34
N ILE A 60 -5.52 14.38 -3.70
CA ILE A 60 -4.09 14.17 -3.52
C ILE A 60 -3.47 15.15 -4.52
N LYS A 61 -3.49 16.44 -4.17
CA LYS A 61 -2.82 17.47 -4.93
C LYS A 61 -1.35 17.22 -4.67
N ASN A 62 -0.77 16.58 -5.66
CA ASN A 62 0.64 16.60 -5.93
C ASN A 62 1.20 18.01 -5.67
N LYS A 63 2.16 18.09 -4.74
CA LYS A 63 2.86 19.33 -4.40
C LYS A 63 4.27 19.23 -4.97
N LYS A 64 4.66 20.27 -5.70
CA LYS A 64 6.04 20.43 -6.18
C LYS A 64 6.95 20.86 -5.02
N LEU A 65 8.05 20.14 -4.88
CA LEU A 65 9.03 20.33 -3.81
C LEU A 65 10.43 20.43 -4.41
N VAL A 66 11.26 21.26 -3.81
CA VAL A 66 12.70 21.25 -4.04
C VAL A 66 13.36 20.51 -2.90
N ILE A 67 14.07 19.44 -3.21
CA ILE A 67 14.82 18.65 -2.25
C ILE A 67 16.07 19.42 -1.81
N THR A 68 16.29 19.55 -0.49
CA THR A 68 17.42 20.33 0.06
C THR A 68 18.61 19.48 0.47
N GLU A 69 18.44 18.17 0.60
CA GLU A 69 19.48 17.20 0.98
C GLU A 69 19.33 15.93 0.14
N ASP A 70 20.39 15.15 -0.06
CA ASP A 70 20.27 13.87 -0.77
C ASP A 70 19.38 12.91 0.03
N ILE A 71 18.35 12.37 -0.62
CA ILE A 71 17.40 11.42 -0.05
C ILE A 71 17.56 10.09 -0.79
N GLU A 72 17.90 9.04 -0.05
CA GLU A 72 17.94 7.68 -0.57
C GLU A 72 16.53 7.19 -0.91
N GLU A 73 16.43 6.05 -1.60
CA GLU A 73 15.13 5.44 -1.91
C GLU A 73 14.37 5.12 -0.60
N PHE A 74 13.11 5.52 -0.53
CA PHE A 74 12.22 5.27 0.60
C PHE A 74 10.83 4.85 0.12
N VAL A 75 10.01 4.32 1.01
CA VAL A 75 8.68 3.82 0.66
C VAL A 75 7.60 4.80 1.12
N ASP A 76 6.62 5.07 0.27
CA ASP A 76 5.45 5.88 0.62
C ASP A 76 4.44 5.13 1.50
N LEU A 77 3.41 5.82 1.99
CA LEU A 77 2.34 5.22 2.80
C LEU A 77 1.51 4.16 2.06
N SER A 78 1.67 4.05 0.73
CA SER A 78 0.99 3.06 -0.13
C SER A 78 1.90 1.87 -0.46
N GLY A 79 3.13 1.85 0.03
CA GLY A 79 4.09 0.78 -0.26
C GLY A 79 4.88 0.97 -1.56
N ASN A 80 4.81 2.14 -2.22
CA ASN A 80 5.58 2.42 -3.43
C ASN A 80 6.95 3.00 -3.08
N SER A 81 8.01 2.48 -3.70
CA SER A 81 9.33 3.08 -3.67
C SER A 81 9.37 4.44 -4.36
N LEU A 82 9.92 5.44 -3.68
CA LEU A 82 10.18 6.80 -4.13
C LEU A 82 11.67 7.13 -3.97
N GLY A 83 12.25 7.78 -4.97
CA GLY A 83 13.66 8.19 -4.97
C GLY A 83 14.59 7.19 -5.68
N PRO A 84 15.92 7.39 -5.63
CA PRO A 84 16.65 8.39 -4.84
C PRO A 84 16.58 9.81 -5.42
N PHE A 85 16.50 10.82 -4.55
CA PHE A 85 16.47 12.23 -4.92
C PHE A 85 17.77 12.93 -4.54
N LYS A 86 18.32 13.71 -5.47
CA LYS A 86 19.50 14.53 -5.20
C LYS A 86 19.13 15.91 -4.69
N GLN A 87 20.03 16.53 -3.94
CA GLN A 87 19.93 17.93 -3.54
C GLN A 87 19.70 18.83 -4.76
N GLY A 88 18.67 19.66 -4.69
CA GLY A 88 18.23 20.55 -5.77
C GLY A 88 17.25 19.93 -6.76
N ALA A 89 16.86 18.66 -6.63
CA ALA A 89 15.87 18.05 -7.49
C ALA A 89 14.46 18.61 -7.21
N GLU A 90 13.75 18.98 -8.27
CA GLU A 90 12.32 19.26 -8.23
C GLU A 90 11.54 17.96 -8.36
N VAL A 91 10.72 17.65 -7.36
CA VAL A 91 9.94 16.43 -7.29
C VAL A 91 8.47 16.75 -7.06
N ASP A 92 7.60 16.01 -7.72
CA ASP A 92 6.15 16.13 -7.55
C ASP A 92 5.65 14.95 -6.72
N LEU A 93 5.28 15.21 -5.48
CA LEU A 93 4.92 14.17 -4.50
C LEU A 93 3.55 14.42 -3.91
N ASN A 94 2.91 13.34 -3.44
CA ASN A 94 1.68 13.41 -2.67
C ASN A 94 1.85 14.40 -1.49
N GLY A 95 0.86 15.26 -1.27
CA GLY A 95 0.83 16.27 -0.21
C GLY A 95 1.18 15.73 1.19
N GLU A 96 0.85 14.48 1.51
CA GLU A 96 1.21 13.87 2.80
C GLU A 96 2.72 13.55 2.89
N VAL A 97 3.29 12.94 1.85
CA VAL A 97 4.74 12.68 1.76
C VAL A 97 5.52 14.00 1.72
N ALA A 98 4.99 14.98 1.01
CA ALA A 98 5.52 16.34 0.94
C ALA A 98 5.62 17.00 2.33
N GLU A 99 4.55 16.91 3.12
CA GLU A 99 4.50 17.48 4.48
C GLU A 99 5.48 16.78 5.42
N ILE A 100 5.65 15.46 5.30
CA ILE A 100 6.63 14.71 6.09
C ILE A 100 8.06 15.18 5.74
N LEU A 101 8.38 15.31 4.45
CA LEU A 101 9.71 15.75 4.00
C LEU A 101 10.03 17.19 4.41
N ILE A 102 9.05 18.08 4.35
CA ILE A 102 9.19 19.47 4.82
C ILE A 102 9.34 19.52 6.35
N SER A 103 8.52 18.75 7.08
CA SER A 103 8.60 18.68 8.54
C SER A 103 9.95 18.11 9.00
N GLY A 104 10.53 17.20 8.21
CA GLY A 104 11.89 16.68 8.41
C GLY A 104 13.01 17.60 7.94
N GLY A 105 12.71 18.78 7.36
CA GLY A 105 13.70 19.74 6.88
C GLY A 105 14.44 19.34 5.59
N LYS A 106 14.04 18.24 4.95
CA LYS A 106 14.71 17.66 3.76
C LYS A 106 14.19 18.19 2.43
N ALA A 107 13.09 18.93 2.45
CA ALA A 107 12.49 19.52 1.26
C ALA A 107 11.88 20.89 1.58
N LYS A 108 11.71 21.73 0.56
CA LYS A 108 10.98 23.00 0.62
C LYS A 108 9.94 23.06 -0.48
N TYR A 109 8.87 23.81 -0.26
CA TYR A 109 7.90 24.09 -1.33
C TYR A 109 8.61 24.80 -2.49
N SER A 110 8.42 24.28 -3.70
CA SER A 110 8.77 25.01 -4.92
C SER A 110 7.70 26.07 -5.11
N ASN A 111 8.08 27.35 -5.01
CA ASN A 111 7.18 28.48 -5.22
C ASN A 111 6.86 28.65 -6.71
#